data_AF-A0A7J6RLD5-F1
#
_entry.id   AF-A0A7J6RLD5-F1
#
_cell.length_a   1.000
_cell.length_b   1.000
_cell.length_c   1.000
_cell.angle_alpha   90.00
_cell.angle_beta   90.00
_cell.angle_gamma   90.00
#
_symmetry.space_group_name_H-M   'P 1'
#
loop_
_entity.id
_entity.type
_entity.pdbx_description
1 polymer ?
#
loop_
_entity_poly.entity_id
_entity_poly.type
_entity_poly.pdbx_seq_one_letter_code
_entity_poly.pdbx_strand_id
1 'polypeptide(L)'
;MTRLSTSATSAAGLVAAGGALIFAAGVIGSLKNNVRTLEALLAHETEKRLAERTGRIRAEKKLEEATLNNNQGKDTSSSDGEQERLLDYTMYTLGTCRSCFPRRNGTPRQSGVADIAKGVIEIRPAANPSSCLQGLQGYSHVWVIYVFHLNTNLAKRSPNFNGLKGLVSPPR
;
A
#
# COMPACT_ATOMS: atom_id res chain seq x y z
N MET A 1 4.08 79.57 41.32
CA MET A 1 4.36 78.48 42.29
C MET A 1 3.31 77.39 42.08
N THR A 2 3.75 76.25 41.60
CA THR A 2 3.00 75.12 41.02
C THR A 2 2.35 74.23 42.10
N ARG A 3 1.04 73.96 41.99
CA ARG A 3 0.36 72.92 42.77
C ARG A 3 0.45 71.58 42.03
N LEU A 4 1.19 70.63 42.61
CA LEU A 4 1.19 69.23 42.19
C LEU A 4 -0.04 68.53 42.80
N SER A 5 -0.94 68.05 41.94
CA SER A 5 -1.99 67.09 42.30
C SER A 5 -1.43 65.69 42.12
N THR A 6 -1.19 64.98 43.22
CA THR A 6 -0.87 63.55 43.23
C THR A 6 -2.18 62.76 43.23
N SER A 7 -2.56 62.23 42.07
CA SER A 7 -3.67 61.28 41.96
C SER A 7 -3.25 59.93 42.56
N ALA A 8 -3.97 59.48 43.58
CA ALA A 8 -3.81 58.18 44.19
C ALA A 8 -4.26 57.08 43.21
N THR A 9 -3.31 56.37 42.62
CA THR A 9 -3.54 55.06 42.00
C THR A 9 -3.92 54.08 43.10
N SER A 10 -5.22 53.78 43.21
CA SER A 10 -5.72 52.86 44.23
C SER A 10 -5.17 51.45 43.97
N ALA A 11 -4.62 50.84 45.01
CA ALA A 11 -3.99 49.52 44.99
C ALA A 11 -4.89 48.39 44.42
N ALA A 12 -6.22 48.60 44.38
CA ALA A 12 -7.19 47.64 43.85
C ALA A 12 -7.03 47.35 42.34
N GLY A 13 -6.64 48.33 41.52
CA GLY A 13 -6.46 48.14 40.07
C GLY A 13 -5.25 47.28 39.71
N LEU A 14 -4.17 47.39 40.49
CA LEU A 14 -2.94 46.60 40.32
C LEU A 14 -3.12 45.14 40.73
N VAL A 15 -3.88 44.87 41.80
CA VAL A 15 -4.18 43.50 42.25
C VAL A 15 -5.09 42.76 41.27
N ALA A 16 -6.10 43.45 40.71
CA ALA A 16 -7.00 42.87 39.71
C ALA A 16 -6.28 42.51 38.40
N ALA A 17 -5.42 43.40 37.89
CA ALA A 17 -4.63 43.13 36.68
C ALA A 17 -3.59 42.01 36.89
N GLY A 18 -2.95 41.95 38.06
CA GLY A 18 -2.03 40.86 38.42
C GLY A 18 -2.73 39.50 38.50
N GLY A 19 -3.93 39.44 39.10
CA GLY A 19 -4.73 38.22 39.18
C GLY A 19 -5.17 37.69 37.80
N ALA A 20 -5.56 38.58 36.89
CA ALA A 20 -5.96 38.20 35.53
C ALA A 20 -4.80 37.62 34.71
N LEU A 21 -3.58 38.17 34.86
CA LEU A 21 -2.39 37.65 34.18
C LEU A 21 -1.95 36.29 34.71
N ILE A 22 -2.01 36.08 36.02
CA ILE A 22 -1.70 34.78 36.64
C ILE A 22 -2.72 33.73 36.19
N PHE A 23 -4.01 34.09 36.14
CA PHE A 23 -5.07 33.22 35.63
C PHE A 23 -4.87 32.88 34.15
N ALA A 24 -4.60 33.88 33.31
CA ALA A 24 -4.34 33.68 31.88
C ALA A 24 -3.09 32.80 31.63
N ALA A 25 -1.99 33.03 32.36
CA ALA A 25 -0.81 32.19 32.29
C ALA A 25 -1.08 30.74 32.72
N GLY A 26 -1.93 30.55 33.75
CA GLY A 26 -2.40 29.24 34.19
C GLY A 26 -3.22 28.51 33.13
N VAL A 27 -4.16 29.21 32.48
CA VAL A 27 -4.98 28.65 31.39
C VAL A 27 -4.12 28.31 30.18
N ILE A 28 -3.19 29.19 29.78
CA ILE A 28 -2.26 28.93 28.67
C ILE A 28 -1.35 27.73 28.98
N GLY A 29 -0.84 27.63 30.21
CA GLY A 29 -0.05 26.48 30.66
C GLY A 29 -0.85 25.18 30.62
N SER A 30 -2.11 25.22 31.10
CA SER A 30 -3.02 24.08 31.04
C SER A 30 -3.33 23.65 29.61
N LEU A 31 -3.61 24.62 28.72
CA LEU A 31 -3.87 24.36 27.31
C LEU A 31 -2.65 23.76 26.61
N LYS A 32 -1.44 24.25 26.91
CA LYS A 32 -0.19 23.71 26.37
C LYS A 32 0.06 22.27 26.82
N ASN A 33 -0.27 21.94 28.07
CA ASN A 33 -0.20 20.57 28.57
C ASN A 33 -1.22 19.66 27.87
N ASN A 34 -2.44 20.15 27.64
CA ASN A 34 -3.48 19.41 26.93
C ASN A 34 -3.13 19.15 25.46
N VAL A 35 -2.49 20.11 24.77
CA VAL A 35 -1.98 19.90 23.41
C VAL A 35 -0.91 18.80 23.39
N ARG A 36 0.04 18.84 24.34
CA ARG A 36 1.08 17.82 24.46
C ARG A 36 0.51 16.43 24.77
N THR A 37 -0.50 16.34 25.63
CA THR A 37 -1.14 15.04 25.93
C THR A 37 -1.89 14.50 24.72
N LEU A 38 -2.61 15.36 23.98
CA LEU A 38 -3.31 14.96 22.75
C LEU A 38 -2.34 14.53 21.65
N GLU A 39 -1.22 15.22 21.48
CA GLU A 39 -0.16 14.82 20.54
C GLU A 39 0.46 13.47 20.92
N ALA A 40 0.71 13.23 22.21
CA ALA A 40 1.21 11.94 22.70
C ALA A 40 0.19 10.80 22.49
N LEU A 41 -1.10 11.07 22.73
CA LEU A 41 -2.17 10.10 22.46
C LEU A 41 -2.31 9.79 20.97
N LEU A 42 -2.20 10.81 20.11
CA LEU A 42 -2.21 10.63 18.66
C LEU A 42 -1.02 9.77 18.21
N ALA A 43 0.18 10.07 18.69
CA ALA A 43 1.39 9.31 18.37
C ALA A 43 1.23 7.83 18.78
N HIS A 44 0.76 7.57 20.00
CA HIS A 44 0.51 6.22 20.50
C HIS A 44 -0.56 5.46 19.70
N GLU A 45 -1.64 6.13 19.27
CA GLU A 45 -2.65 5.52 18.40
C GLU A 45 -2.09 5.19 17.01
N THR A 46 -1.24 6.06 16.45
CA THR A 46 -0.59 5.78 15.16
C THR A 46 0.37 4.60 15.24
N GLU A 47 1.12 4.48 16.34
CA GLU A 47 2.04 3.38 16.59
C GLU A 47 1.29 2.05 16.70
N LYS A 48 0.17 2.01 17.45
CA LYS A 48 -0.69 0.82 17.54
C LYS A 48 -1.19 0.35 16.18
N ARG A 49 -1.62 1.28 15.32
CA ARG A 49 -2.07 0.96 13.96
C ARG A 49 -0.93 0.45 13.07
N LEU A 50 0.28 0.96 13.23
CA LEU A 50 1.46 0.47 12.51
C LEU A 50 1.85 -0.94 12.99
N ALA A 51 1.82 -1.18 14.31
CA ALA A 51 2.06 -2.50 14.90
C ALA A 51 1.02 -3.54 14.43
N GLU A 52 -0.26 -3.17 14.38
CA GLU A 52 -1.32 -4.04 13.85
C GLU A 52 -1.10 -4.38 12.37
N ARG A 53 -0.81 -3.36 11.54
CA ARG A 53 -0.56 -3.56 10.10
C ARG A 53 0.65 -4.44 9.84
N THR A 54 1.74 -4.21 10.55
CA THR A 54 2.97 -5.01 10.41
C THR A 54 2.78 -6.43 10.90
N GLY A 55 2.06 -6.63 12.01
CA GLY A 55 1.68 -7.94 12.51
C GLY A 55 0.84 -8.72 11.51
N ARG A 56 -0.16 -8.06 10.89
CA ARG A 56 -1.00 -8.66 9.87
C ARG A 56 -0.20 -9.07 8.62
N ILE A 57 0.68 -8.18 8.11
CA ILE A 57 1.55 -8.50 6.96
C ILE A 57 2.47 -9.67 7.28
N ARG A 58 3.02 -9.74 8.51
CA ARG A 58 3.90 -10.84 8.94
C ARG A 58 3.15 -12.17 9.03
N ALA A 59 1.93 -12.16 9.56
CA ALA A 59 1.08 -13.34 9.63
C ALA A 59 0.68 -13.85 8.24
N GLU A 60 0.28 -12.94 7.34
CA GLU A 60 -0.06 -13.27 5.94
C GLU A 60 1.15 -13.89 5.21
N LYS A 61 2.35 -13.31 5.35
CA LYS A 61 3.56 -13.85 4.73
C LYS A 61 3.97 -15.21 5.31
N LYS A 62 3.84 -15.41 6.62
CA LYS A 62 4.13 -16.70 7.27
C LYS A 62 3.17 -17.80 6.80
N LEU A 63 1.90 -17.45 6.57
CA LEU A 63 0.92 -18.37 6.02
C LEU A 63 1.27 -18.76 4.57
N GLU A 64 1.65 -17.78 3.75
CA GLU A 64 2.13 -18.02 2.38
C GLU A 64 3.36 -18.94 2.37
N GLU A 65 4.37 -18.66 3.20
CA GLU A 65 5.56 -19.51 3.35
C GLU A 65 5.21 -20.94 3.80
N ALA A 66 4.28 -21.09 4.75
CA ALA A 66 3.82 -22.41 5.20
C ALA A 66 3.06 -23.18 4.11
N THR A 67 2.22 -22.49 3.31
CA THR A 67 1.52 -23.12 2.17
C THR A 67 2.49 -23.56 1.08
N LEU A 68 3.58 -22.82 0.84
CA LEU A 68 4.62 -23.19 -0.11
C LEU A 68 5.43 -24.40 0.37
N ASN A 69 5.77 -24.48 1.66
CA ASN A 69 6.55 -25.60 2.20
C ASN A 69 5.76 -26.91 2.28
N ASN A 70 4.44 -26.85 2.52
CA ASN A 70 3.59 -28.06 2.56
C ASN A 70 3.52 -28.80 1.20
N ASN A 71 3.80 -28.11 0.10
CA ASN A 71 3.86 -28.69 -1.24
C ASN A 71 5.22 -29.35 -1.57
N GLN A 72 6.24 -29.25 -0.70
CA GLN A 72 7.53 -29.94 -0.90
C GLN A 72 7.59 -31.34 -0.27
N GLY A 73 6.57 -31.74 0.52
CA GLY A 73 6.54 -33.02 1.22
C GLY A 73 5.87 -34.19 0.47
N LYS A 74 5.35 -33.95 -0.73
CA LYS A 74 4.63 -34.95 -1.52
C LYS A 74 5.05 -34.80 -2.97
N ASP A 75 6.09 -35.54 -3.35
CA ASP A 75 6.27 -36.21 -4.65
C ASP A 75 7.73 -36.62 -4.83
N THR A 76 8.04 -37.85 -4.42
CA THR A 76 9.16 -38.63 -4.98
C THR A 76 8.83 -39.00 -6.42
N SER A 77 9.47 -38.35 -7.41
CA SER A 77 10.07 -38.93 -8.63
C SER A 77 10.13 -37.95 -9.81
N SER A 78 11.29 -37.93 -10.49
CA SER A 78 11.57 -37.42 -11.86
C SER A 78 12.01 -35.96 -12.07
N SER A 79 13.33 -35.80 -12.22
CA SER A 79 14.08 -35.02 -13.23
C SER A 79 13.51 -33.72 -13.85
N ASP A 80 14.32 -32.66 -13.71
CA ASP A 80 14.59 -31.56 -14.65
C ASP A 80 13.44 -30.66 -15.14
N GLY A 81 13.49 -29.40 -14.71
CA GLY A 81 12.80 -28.27 -15.38
C GLY A 81 11.98 -27.39 -14.43
N GLU A 82 12.54 -26.23 -14.09
CA GLU A 82 11.93 -25.05 -13.44
C GLU A 82 10.53 -25.23 -12.81
N GLN A 83 10.54 -25.41 -11.49
CA GLN A 83 9.38 -25.42 -10.58
C GLN A 83 8.34 -24.35 -10.95
N GLU A 84 7.29 -24.75 -11.65
CA GLU A 84 6.05 -23.99 -11.77
C GLU A 84 5.51 -23.79 -10.36
N ARG A 85 5.70 -22.58 -9.82
CA ARG A 85 4.93 -22.13 -8.65
C ARG A 85 3.47 -22.42 -8.96
N LEU A 86 2.85 -23.27 -8.14
CA LEU A 86 1.42 -23.56 -8.14
C LEU A 86 0.70 -22.23 -7.89
N LEU A 87 0.44 -21.51 -8.97
CA LEU A 87 -0.33 -20.31 -8.96
C LEU A 87 -1.80 -20.78 -9.00
N ASP A 88 -2.64 -20.24 -8.11
CA ASP A 88 -4.06 -20.60 -7.94
C ASP A 88 -4.95 -20.29 -9.17
N TYR A 89 -4.37 -20.18 -10.36
CA TYR A 89 -5.07 -20.03 -11.62
C TYR A 89 -4.94 -21.30 -12.47
N THR A 90 -6.06 -21.82 -12.99
CA THR A 90 -6.10 -22.94 -13.95
C THR A 90 -5.72 -22.48 -15.36
N MET A 91 -4.67 -21.65 -15.48
CA MET A 91 -4.18 -21.16 -16.77
C MET A 91 -2.71 -21.50 -16.92
N TYR A 92 -2.35 -21.99 -18.10
CA TYR A 92 -0.97 -22.30 -18.42
C TYR A 92 -0.20 -21.02 -18.78
N THR A 93 1.00 -20.86 -18.23
CA THR A 93 1.78 -19.63 -18.45
C THR A 93 2.56 -19.73 -19.76
N LEU A 94 2.23 -18.85 -20.73
CA LEU A 94 2.88 -18.85 -22.05
C LEU A 94 4.24 -18.13 -22.08
N GLY A 95 4.48 -17.24 -21.13
CA GLY A 95 5.70 -16.44 -21.08
C GLY A 95 5.72 -15.50 -19.89
N THR A 96 6.81 -14.73 -19.76
CA THR A 96 6.99 -13.75 -18.69
C THR A 96 7.21 -12.35 -19.26
N CYS A 97 6.62 -11.34 -18.63
CA CYS A 97 6.81 -9.94 -19.02
C CYS A 97 7.85 -9.29 -18.13
N ARG A 98 8.92 -8.76 -18.74
CA ARG A 98 9.96 -7.96 -18.10
C ARG A 98 9.72 -6.49 -18.46
N SER A 99 9.65 -5.64 -17.44
CA SER A 99 9.48 -4.20 -17.63
C SER A 99 10.61 -3.43 -16.97
N CYS A 100 10.78 -2.16 -17.34
CA CYS A 100 11.67 -1.23 -16.65
C CYS A 100 11.20 -0.82 -15.24
N PHE A 101 10.06 -1.35 -14.77
CA PHE A 101 9.53 -1.07 -13.43
C PHE A 101 9.81 -2.24 -12.48
N PRO A 102 10.78 -2.12 -11.55
CA PRO A 102 11.14 -3.21 -10.65
C PRO A 102 10.08 -3.44 -9.55
N ARG A 103 9.29 -2.41 -9.21
CA ARG A 103 8.26 -2.46 -8.17
C ARG A 103 6.98 -1.76 -8.62
N ARG A 104 5.83 -2.25 -8.15
CA ARG A 104 4.48 -1.70 -8.39
C ARG A 104 4.38 -0.19 -8.22
N ASN A 105 5.02 0.38 -7.20
CA ASN A 105 4.87 1.81 -6.88
C ASN A 105 5.46 2.74 -7.96
N GLY A 106 6.39 2.24 -8.78
CA GLY A 106 6.97 2.99 -9.89
C GLY A 106 6.24 2.79 -11.21
N THR A 107 5.34 1.82 -11.31
CA THR A 107 4.59 1.55 -12.54
C THR A 107 3.53 2.63 -12.74
N PRO A 108 3.48 3.30 -13.91
CA PRO A 108 2.50 4.34 -14.17
C PRO A 108 1.08 3.75 -14.16
N ARG A 109 0.12 4.51 -13.61
CA ARG A 109 -1.30 4.09 -13.58
C ARG A 109 -1.99 4.18 -14.93
N GLN A 110 -1.44 5.00 -15.83
CA GLN A 110 -1.93 5.21 -17.18
C GLN A 110 -0.81 4.83 -18.16
N SER A 111 -1.14 4.04 -19.18
CA SER A 111 -0.22 3.74 -20.28
C SER A 111 0.13 5.03 -21.03
N GLY A 112 1.36 5.14 -21.56
CA GLY A 112 1.79 6.29 -22.36
C GLY A 112 2.22 7.54 -21.56
N VAL A 113 2.19 7.51 -20.22
CA VAL A 113 2.79 8.61 -19.42
C VAL A 113 4.31 8.55 -19.43
N ALA A 114 4.88 7.37 -19.65
CA ALA A 114 6.31 7.15 -19.73
C ALA A 114 6.66 6.63 -21.13
N ASP A 115 6.81 7.54 -22.11
CA ASP A 115 7.07 7.20 -23.52
C ASP A 115 8.37 6.43 -23.74
N ILE A 116 9.36 6.65 -22.86
CA ILE A 116 10.65 5.95 -22.90
C ILE A 116 10.58 4.55 -22.26
N ALA A 117 9.48 4.20 -21.59
CA ALA A 117 9.35 2.92 -20.91
C ALA A 117 9.23 1.78 -21.92
N LYS A 118 10.20 0.86 -21.87
CA LYS A 118 10.20 -0.36 -22.68
C LYS A 118 9.99 -1.60 -21.81
N GLY A 119 9.46 -2.64 -22.43
CA GLY A 119 9.28 -3.95 -21.85
C GLY A 119 9.50 -5.04 -22.89
N VAL A 120 9.74 -6.26 -22.43
CA VAL A 120 9.98 -7.45 -23.25
C VAL A 120 9.12 -8.57 -22.72
N ILE A 121 8.42 -9.28 -23.61
CA ILE A 121 7.70 -10.50 -23.26
C ILE A 121 8.54 -11.68 -23.75
N GLU A 122 9.07 -12.46 -22.81
CA GLU A 122 9.84 -13.66 -23.08
C GLU A 122 8.88 -14.85 -23.15
N ILE A 123 8.72 -15.40 -24.35
CA ILE A 123 7.85 -16.54 -24.61
C ILE A 123 8.59 -17.84 -24.29
N ARG A 124 7.94 -18.76 -23.56
CA ARG A 124 8.51 -20.07 -23.23
C ARG A 124 8.45 -20.97 -24.47
N PRO A 125 9.59 -21.48 -25.01
CA PRO A 125 9.59 -22.31 -26.20
C PRO A 125 8.83 -23.64 -26.03
N ALA A 126 8.89 -24.23 -24.83
CA ALA A 126 8.17 -25.46 -24.51
C ALA A 126 6.64 -25.29 -24.58
N ALA A 127 6.14 -24.07 -24.39
CA ALA A 127 4.72 -23.74 -24.38
C ALA A 127 4.19 -23.29 -25.75
N ASN A 128 5.08 -22.86 -26.67
CA ASN A 128 4.69 -22.21 -27.90
C ASN A 128 5.61 -22.61 -29.06
N PRO A 129 5.10 -23.23 -30.13
CA PRO A 129 5.87 -23.43 -31.35
C PRO A 129 6.25 -22.07 -31.96
N SER A 130 7.40 -22.01 -32.64
CA SER A 130 7.93 -20.77 -33.24
C SER A 130 6.99 -20.15 -34.28
N SER A 131 6.11 -20.96 -34.89
CA SER A 131 5.08 -20.51 -35.83
C SER A 131 4.00 -19.62 -35.17
N CYS A 132 3.80 -19.69 -33.86
CA CYS A 132 2.78 -18.87 -33.17
C CYS A 132 3.03 -17.37 -33.25
N LEU A 133 4.27 -16.95 -33.48
CA LEU A 133 4.65 -15.53 -33.60
C LEU A 133 4.85 -15.10 -35.06
N GLN A 134 4.67 -16.00 -36.02
CA GLN A 134 4.86 -15.69 -37.43
C GLN A 134 3.81 -14.69 -37.91
N GLY A 135 4.27 -13.59 -38.52
CA GLY A 135 3.40 -12.53 -39.02
C GLY A 135 3.07 -11.46 -37.98
N LEU A 136 3.46 -11.63 -36.71
CA LEU A 136 3.26 -10.62 -35.67
C LEU A 136 3.98 -9.30 -35.99
N GLN A 137 5.09 -9.36 -36.72
CA GLN A 137 5.86 -8.19 -37.16
C GLN A 137 5.09 -7.25 -38.10
N GLY A 138 3.98 -7.70 -38.70
CA GLY A 138 3.12 -6.89 -39.56
C GLY A 138 2.17 -5.97 -38.79
N TYR A 139 2.06 -6.10 -37.47
CA TYR A 139 1.16 -5.34 -36.62
C TYR A 139 1.93 -4.36 -35.74
N SER A 140 1.39 -3.15 -35.57
CA SER A 140 1.98 -2.14 -34.69
C SER A 140 1.61 -2.34 -33.21
N HIS A 141 0.50 -3.03 -32.93
CA HIS A 141 -0.05 -3.22 -31.58
C HIS A 141 -0.57 -4.64 -31.40
N VAL A 142 -0.49 -5.14 -30.16
CA VAL A 142 -0.97 -6.47 -29.77
C VAL A 142 -1.74 -6.37 -28.46
N TRP A 143 -2.70 -7.25 -28.28
CA TRP A 143 -3.37 -7.42 -26.99
C TRP A 143 -2.60 -8.42 -26.15
N VAL A 144 -2.29 -8.03 -24.91
CA VAL A 144 -1.56 -8.89 -23.96
C VAL A 144 -2.47 -9.16 -22.77
N ILE A 145 -2.77 -10.43 -22.55
CA ILE A 145 -3.47 -10.91 -21.36
C ILE A 145 -2.41 -11.41 -20.39
N TYR A 146 -2.37 -10.84 -19.18
CA TYR A 146 -1.36 -11.16 -18.18
C TYR A 146 -1.97 -11.25 -16.79
N VAL A 147 -1.27 -11.97 -15.90
CA VAL A 147 -1.66 -12.16 -14.51
C VAL A 147 -0.79 -11.28 -13.60
N PHE A 148 -1.44 -10.52 -12.72
CA PHE A 148 -0.76 -9.81 -11.64
C PHE A 148 -0.33 -10.79 -10.53
N HIS A 149 0.79 -11.47 -10.74
CA HIS A 149 1.30 -12.55 -9.89
C HIS A 149 1.55 -12.17 -8.41
N LEU A 150 1.69 -10.88 -8.08
CA LEU A 150 1.84 -10.40 -6.70
C LEU A 150 0.51 -10.02 -6.02
N ASN A 151 -0.63 -10.18 -6.69
CA ASN A 151 -1.94 -9.91 -6.09
C ASN A 151 -2.39 -11.08 -5.20
N THR A 152 -2.56 -10.83 -3.92
CA THR A 152 -2.91 -11.84 -2.90
C THR A 152 -4.39 -12.21 -2.82
N ASN A 153 -5.25 -11.61 -3.65
CA ASN A 153 -6.71 -11.81 -3.60
C ASN A 153 -7.20 -13.03 -4.41
N LEU A 154 -6.31 -13.76 -5.08
CA LEU A 154 -6.71 -14.86 -5.98
C LEU A 154 -7.27 -16.07 -5.23
N ALA A 155 -6.66 -16.44 -4.10
CA ALA A 155 -7.04 -17.59 -3.27
C ALA A 155 -8.43 -17.50 -2.61
N LYS A 156 -9.08 -16.31 -2.62
CA LYS A 156 -10.44 -16.13 -2.07
C LYS A 156 -11.54 -16.54 -3.05
N ARG A 157 -11.20 -17.01 -4.26
CA ARG A 157 -12.18 -17.49 -5.23
C ARG A 157 -12.40 -18.99 -5.08
N SER A 158 -13.64 -19.33 -4.76
CA SER A 158 -14.18 -20.68 -4.72
C SER A 158 -13.76 -21.51 -5.96
N PRO A 159 -13.47 -22.81 -5.80
CA PRO A 159 -13.18 -23.72 -6.92
C PRO A 159 -14.35 -23.85 -7.93
N ASN A 160 -15.54 -23.38 -7.57
CA ASN A 160 -16.66 -23.26 -8.50
C ASN A 160 -16.57 -21.93 -9.26
N PHE A 161 -15.86 -21.95 -10.40
CA PHE A 161 -15.62 -20.82 -11.29
C PHE A 161 -16.89 -20.36 -12.05
N ASN A 162 -17.99 -20.05 -11.35
CA ASN A 162 -19.22 -19.51 -11.95
C ASN A 162 -19.45 -18.03 -11.65
N GLY A 163 -18.46 -17.31 -11.11
CA GLY A 163 -18.67 -15.94 -10.68
C GLY A 163 -17.40 -15.12 -10.57
N LEU A 164 -16.76 -14.82 -11.69
CA LEU A 164 -15.94 -13.61 -11.76
C LEU A 164 -16.88 -12.40 -11.58
N LYS A 165 -17.16 -12.00 -10.33
CA LYS A 165 -17.90 -10.78 -10.05
C LYS A 165 -17.09 -9.60 -10.59
N GLY A 166 -17.46 -9.10 -11.76
CA GLY A 166 -16.90 -7.88 -12.31
C GLY A 166 -17.11 -6.74 -11.31
N LEU A 167 -16.05 -5.97 -11.02
CA LEU A 167 -16.15 -4.74 -10.23
C LEU A 167 -16.96 -3.66 -10.98
N VAL A 168 -17.14 -3.85 -12.28
CA VAL A 168 -17.92 -2.99 -13.17
C VAL A 168 -18.94 -3.89 -13.86
N SER A 169 -20.21 -3.51 -13.76
CA SER A 169 -21.31 -4.10 -14.54
C SER A 169 -21.86 -3.05 -15.50
N PRO A 170 -22.27 -3.43 -16.73
CA PRO A 170 -22.95 -2.50 -17.63
C PRO A 170 -24.19 -1.88 -16.97
N PRO A 171 -24.52 -0.62 -17.27
CA PRO A 171 -25.82 -0.07 -16.92
C PRO A 171 -26.92 -0.91 -17.61
N ARG A 172 -28.00 -1.19 -16.87
CA ARG A 172 -29.17 -1.90 -17.40
C ARG A 172 -30.17 -0.93 -18.01
#